data_AF-A0A9N8DH02-F1
#
_entry.id   AF-A0A9N8DH02-F1
#
_cell.length_a   1.000
_cell.length_b   1.000
_cell.length_c   1.000
_cell.angle_alpha   90.00
_cell.angle_beta   90.00
_cell.angle_gamma   90.00
#
_symmetry.space_group_name_H-M   'P 1'
#
loop_
_entity.id
_entity.type
_entity.pdbx_description
1 polymer ?
#
loop_
_entity_poly.entity_id
_entity_poly.type
_entity_poly.pdbx_seq_one_letter_code
_entity_poly.pdbx_strand_id
1 'polypeptide(L)'
;MDKRFRNLILAQVEAVVYDKPPSRQSLYELLKIATPDLKLHMVDNTSQRQSAYKALKVLIHPDKHAKALKNDKKELQRVTKIFQETSAYYNVCCSRLALESPSMGDNNSFGETETPTKKRESRHTKGSKSSKSPMRRTHSGFDQDNISNKRDFRPPSIISVSGSGRLPVEFDSYEEWPYLTDMVKVKDMESVSVNELAWIMACRVINLRGGVIHGQAIGRAYQVTKKSSDLEKCDSVDAVLRHFGFVCRSKLSRVQDIKYEIMEHGPVISTSFELHKAFYQSSDASSNFSPNQVSRIHPLLLVGWTMTSQGELWKVQALQSGETFEIGTGQFNVSASVLAPPDAILETIPWQSSGPYLDLNMPSVVGLSKDWRDLRHMSISISAKELETFSKMLEGGFQAAIKSKQSFVIRDKHKLAYSRRYTLREIATGDSGKWKISVSQAES
;
A
#
# COMPACT_ATOMS: atom_id res chain seq x y z
N MET A 1 -4.15 -24.80 30.37
CA MET A 1 -5.18 -23.77 30.56
C MET A 1 -6.54 -24.38 30.31
N ASP A 2 -7.37 -24.42 31.35
CA ASP A 2 -8.72 -24.99 31.35
C ASP A 2 -9.64 -24.30 30.31
N LYS A 3 -10.58 -25.07 29.73
CA LYS A 3 -11.61 -24.57 28.80
C LYS A 3 -12.44 -23.45 29.44
N ARG A 4 -12.77 -23.56 30.72
CA ARG A 4 -13.54 -22.52 31.45
C ARG A 4 -12.80 -21.19 31.45
N PHE A 5 -11.50 -21.22 31.74
CA PHE A 5 -10.67 -20.02 31.78
C PHE A 5 -10.50 -19.37 30.40
N ARG A 6 -10.36 -20.19 29.34
CA ARG A 6 -10.32 -19.70 27.95
C ARG A 6 -11.60 -18.99 27.55
N ASN A 7 -12.76 -19.57 27.88
CA ASN A 7 -14.05 -18.97 27.60
C ASN A 7 -14.26 -17.67 28.36
N LEU A 8 -13.76 -17.59 29.60
CA LEU A 8 -13.78 -16.35 30.38
C LEU A 8 -12.94 -15.25 29.71
N ILE A 9 -11.72 -15.56 29.25
CA ILE A 9 -10.88 -14.60 28.49
C ILE A 9 -11.61 -14.11 27.25
N LEU A 10 -12.18 -15.03 26.45
CA LEU A 10 -12.89 -14.66 25.23
C LEU A 10 -14.09 -13.74 25.52
N ALA A 11 -14.89 -14.07 26.54
CA ALA A 11 -16.01 -13.23 26.96
C ALA A 11 -15.57 -11.83 27.43
N GLN A 12 -14.44 -11.73 28.14
CA GLN A 12 -13.88 -10.43 28.54
C GLN A 12 -13.41 -9.62 27.33
N VAL A 13 -12.78 -10.28 26.34
CA VAL A 13 -12.34 -9.60 25.10
C VAL A 13 -13.54 -9.11 24.30
N GLU A 14 -14.57 -9.94 24.13
CA GLU A 14 -15.82 -9.56 23.46
C GLU A 14 -16.48 -8.35 24.13
N ALA A 15 -16.59 -8.37 25.46
CA ALA A 15 -17.18 -7.25 26.22
C ALA A 15 -16.42 -5.93 26.01
N VAL A 16 -15.10 -5.98 25.77
CA VAL A 16 -14.35 -4.76 25.45
C VAL A 16 -14.46 -4.39 23.97
N VAL A 17 -14.34 -5.36 23.06
CA VAL A 17 -14.31 -5.11 21.61
C VAL A 17 -15.67 -4.71 21.05
N TYR A 18 -16.77 -5.26 21.58
CA TYR A 18 -18.12 -5.01 21.07
C TYR A 18 -18.90 -3.96 21.84
N ASP A 19 -18.72 -3.87 23.16
CA ASP A 19 -19.57 -3.00 23.99
C ASP A 19 -18.93 -1.64 24.26
N LYS A 20 -17.61 -1.48 24.02
CA LYS A 20 -16.89 -0.25 24.29
C LYS A 20 -16.40 0.41 23.00
N PRO A 21 -16.51 1.75 22.88
CA PRO A 21 -15.91 2.44 21.76
C PRO A 21 -14.37 2.41 21.87
N PRO A 22 -13.65 2.37 20.73
CA PRO A 22 -12.18 2.46 20.73
C PRO A 22 -11.69 3.73 21.44
N SER A 23 -10.87 3.59 22.47
CA SER A 23 -10.34 4.70 23.26
C SER A 23 -9.08 4.27 24.00
N ARG A 24 -8.34 5.22 24.60
CA ARG A 24 -7.24 4.91 25.51
C ARG A 24 -7.66 4.00 26.66
N GLN A 25 -8.82 4.26 27.26
CA GLN A 25 -9.34 3.49 28.39
C GLN A 25 -9.75 2.07 27.99
N SER A 26 -10.47 1.91 26.88
CA SER A 26 -10.87 0.57 26.42
C SER A 26 -9.69 -0.24 25.90
N LEU A 27 -8.66 0.40 25.34
CA LEU A 27 -7.38 -0.26 25.04
C LEU A 27 -6.66 -0.76 26.29
N TYR A 28 -6.62 0.04 27.35
CA TYR A 28 -6.06 -0.37 28.63
C TYR A 28 -6.76 -1.62 29.17
N GLU A 29 -8.08 -1.60 29.20
CA GLU A 29 -8.90 -2.71 29.68
C GLU A 29 -8.69 -3.98 28.84
N LEU A 30 -8.63 -3.84 27.52
CA LEU A 30 -8.34 -4.96 26.61
C LEU A 30 -7.00 -5.61 26.92
N LEU A 31 -5.94 -4.80 27.08
CA LEU A 31 -4.58 -5.30 27.31
C LEU A 31 -4.40 -5.88 28.72
N LYS A 32 -5.16 -5.36 29.71
CA LYS A 32 -5.13 -5.84 31.09
C LYS A 32 -5.64 -7.28 31.23
N ILE A 33 -6.47 -7.76 30.30
CA ILE A 33 -6.94 -9.16 30.26
C ILE A 33 -5.75 -10.13 30.20
N ALA A 34 -4.69 -9.79 29.44
CA ALA A 34 -3.50 -10.62 29.28
C ALA A 34 -2.37 -10.25 30.26
N THR A 35 -2.32 -8.98 30.66
CA THR A 35 -1.27 -8.44 31.54
C THR A 35 -1.91 -7.67 32.70
N PRO A 36 -2.34 -8.36 33.77
CA PRO A 36 -3.09 -7.73 34.88
C PRO A 36 -2.35 -6.58 35.58
N ASP A 37 -1.01 -6.66 35.60
CA ASP A 37 -0.13 -5.66 36.21
C ASP A 37 0.15 -4.44 35.31
N LEU A 38 -0.42 -4.41 34.09
CA LEU A 38 -0.31 -3.25 33.22
C LEU A 38 -0.96 -2.04 33.91
N LYS A 39 -0.22 -0.92 33.94
CA LYS A 39 -0.72 0.38 34.43
C LYS A 39 -1.19 1.22 33.25
N LEU A 40 -2.15 2.12 33.49
CA LEU A 40 -2.76 2.93 32.42
C LEU A 40 -1.73 3.72 31.59
N HIS A 41 -0.75 4.36 32.23
CA HIS A 41 0.30 5.12 31.53
C HIS A 41 1.24 4.25 30.68
N MET A 42 1.32 2.94 30.94
CA MET A 42 2.12 2.01 30.15
C MET A 42 1.52 1.77 28.76
N VAL A 43 0.22 2.06 28.60
CA VAL A 43 -0.45 2.00 27.30
C VAL A 43 0.09 3.05 26.35
N ASP A 44 0.60 4.18 26.85
CA ASP A 44 1.19 5.24 26.01
C ASP A 44 2.57 4.83 25.49
N ASN A 45 3.29 3.99 26.23
CA ASN A 45 4.57 3.44 25.80
C ASN A 45 4.37 2.35 24.72
N THR A 46 4.81 2.66 23.49
CA THR A 46 4.66 1.76 22.32
C THR A 46 5.22 0.36 22.55
N SER A 47 6.37 0.22 23.22
CA SER A 47 6.99 -1.10 23.45
C SER A 47 6.18 -1.94 24.43
N GLN A 48 5.76 -1.34 25.56
CA GLN A 48 4.96 -2.03 26.57
C GLN A 48 3.56 -2.39 26.05
N ARG A 49 2.92 -1.45 25.33
CA ARG A 49 1.65 -1.66 24.63
C ARG A 49 1.71 -2.84 23.65
N GLN A 50 2.72 -2.86 22.78
CA GLN A 50 2.90 -3.96 21.82
C GLN A 50 3.19 -5.30 22.49
N SER A 51 3.98 -5.30 23.58
CA SER A 51 4.28 -6.50 24.36
C SER A 51 3.01 -7.10 24.98
N ALA A 52 2.20 -6.29 25.65
CA ALA A 52 0.92 -6.71 26.23
C ALA A 52 -0.05 -7.23 25.14
N TYR A 53 -0.07 -6.57 23.98
CA TYR A 53 -0.91 -7.00 22.87
C TYR A 53 -0.49 -8.35 22.28
N LYS A 54 0.83 -8.60 22.15
CA LYS A 54 1.34 -9.92 21.74
C LYS A 54 0.93 -11.01 22.73
N ALA A 55 0.99 -10.73 24.03
CA ALA A 55 0.52 -11.67 25.06
C ALA A 55 -0.97 -11.99 24.90
N LEU A 56 -1.80 -10.97 24.68
CA LEU A 56 -3.24 -11.14 24.40
C LEU A 56 -3.47 -12.00 23.15
N LYS A 57 -2.81 -11.69 22.04
CA LYS A 57 -2.95 -12.46 20.79
C LYS A 57 -2.67 -13.95 20.98
N VAL A 58 -1.68 -14.30 21.80
CA VAL A 58 -1.36 -15.70 22.08
C VAL A 58 -2.50 -16.39 22.85
N LEU A 59 -3.16 -15.69 23.78
CA LEU A 59 -4.28 -16.24 24.55
C LEU A 59 -5.53 -16.47 23.70
N ILE A 60 -5.81 -15.60 22.73
CA ILE A 60 -7.00 -15.68 21.88
C ILE A 60 -6.74 -16.33 20.51
N HIS A 61 -5.53 -16.83 20.23
CA HIS A 61 -5.21 -17.43 18.94
C HIS A 61 -6.02 -18.70 18.66
N PRO A 62 -6.68 -18.86 17.49
CA PRO A 62 -7.50 -20.01 17.16
C PRO A 62 -6.81 -21.37 17.39
N ASP A 63 -5.54 -21.51 17.00
CA ASP A 63 -4.77 -22.75 17.19
C ASP A 63 -4.64 -23.19 18.66
N LYS A 64 -4.62 -22.23 19.60
CA LYS A 64 -4.59 -22.59 21.02
C LYS A 64 -5.89 -23.23 21.46
N HIS A 65 -7.01 -22.91 20.81
CA HIS A 65 -8.35 -23.41 21.11
C HIS A 65 -8.76 -24.59 20.22
N ALA A 66 -8.16 -24.76 19.04
CA ALA A 66 -8.51 -25.78 18.06
C ALA A 66 -8.51 -27.21 18.61
N LYS A 67 -7.57 -27.57 19.48
CA LYS A 67 -7.55 -28.89 20.13
C LYS A 67 -8.73 -29.11 21.07
N ALA A 68 -9.12 -28.09 21.84
CA ALA A 68 -10.23 -28.17 22.79
C ALA A 68 -11.60 -28.06 22.11
N LEU A 69 -11.65 -27.44 20.92
CA LEU A 69 -12.86 -27.16 20.15
C LEU A 69 -12.97 -28.02 18.88
N LYS A 70 -12.21 -29.11 18.76
CA LYS A 70 -12.15 -29.93 17.54
C LYS A 70 -13.53 -30.39 17.06
N ASN A 71 -14.45 -30.63 17.99
CA ASN A 71 -15.81 -31.08 17.70
C ASN A 71 -16.85 -29.93 17.68
N ASP A 72 -16.43 -28.69 17.94
CA ASP A 72 -17.31 -27.52 18.02
C ASP A 72 -16.89 -26.46 17.00
N LYS A 73 -17.31 -26.68 15.74
CA LYS A 73 -16.96 -25.80 14.63
C LYS A 73 -17.50 -24.37 14.81
N LYS A 74 -18.66 -24.21 15.45
CA LYS A 74 -19.26 -22.89 15.70
C LYS A 74 -18.41 -22.09 16.67
N GLU A 75 -17.96 -22.73 17.75
CA GLU A 75 -17.08 -22.06 18.71
C GLU A 75 -15.72 -21.71 18.09
N LEU A 76 -15.16 -22.58 17.24
CA LEU A 76 -13.92 -22.25 16.52
C LEU A 76 -14.08 -21.06 15.56
N GLN A 77 -15.23 -20.94 14.89
CA GLN A 77 -15.56 -19.76 14.07
C GLN A 77 -15.67 -18.50 14.92
N ARG A 78 -16.33 -18.59 16.09
CA ARG A 78 -16.41 -17.48 17.06
C ARG A 78 -15.02 -17.02 17.50
N VAL A 79 -14.14 -17.93 17.91
CA VAL A 79 -12.75 -17.60 18.29
C VAL A 79 -11.98 -16.92 17.16
N THR A 80 -12.15 -17.42 15.93
CA THR A 80 -11.50 -16.84 14.75
C THR A 80 -11.98 -15.41 14.49
N LYS A 81 -13.29 -15.17 14.62
CA LYS A 81 -13.89 -13.84 14.49
C LYS A 81 -13.37 -12.88 15.56
N ILE A 82 -13.39 -13.28 16.83
CA ILE A 82 -12.85 -12.49 17.95
C ILE A 82 -11.38 -12.13 17.69
N PHE A 83 -10.55 -13.07 17.22
CA PHE A 83 -9.14 -12.82 16.93
C PHE A 83 -8.92 -11.75 15.86
N GLN A 84 -9.70 -11.79 14.77
CA GLN A 84 -9.64 -10.83 13.68
C GLN A 84 -10.11 -9.44 14.14
N GLU A 85 -11.26 -9.38 14.82
CA GLU A 85 -11.86 -8.12 15.26
C GLU A 85 -11.06 -7.46 16.38
N THR A 86 -10.46 -8.24 17.29
CA THR A 86 -9.52 -7.70 18.29
C THR A 86 -8.33 -7.02 17.62
N SER A 87 -7.86 -7.54 16.48
CA SER A 87 -6.75 -6.92 15.75
C SER A 87 -7.13 -5.59 15.10
N ALA A 88 -8.31 -5.53 14.49
CA ALA A 88 -8.83 -4.28 13.96
C ALA A 88 -9.05 -3.25 15.09
N TYR A 89 -9.69 -3.67 16.19
CA TYR A 89 -10.00 -2.83 17.34
C TYR A 89 -8.74 -2.24 18.00
N TYR A 90 -7.70 -3.06 18.20
CA TYR A 90 -6.40 -2.62 18.73
C TYR A 90 -5.76 -1.54 17.86
N ASN A 91 -5.78 -1.71 16.53
CA ASN A 91 -5.21 -0.74 15.60
C ASN A 91 -5.95 0.60 15.68
N VAL A 92 -7.30 0.57 15.71
CA VAL A 92 -8.11 1.80 15.85
C VAL A 92 -7.81 2.51 17.18
N CYS A 93 -7.67 1.77 18.27
CA CYS A 93 -7.30 2.35 19.57
C CYS A 93 -5.90 2.99 19.54
N CYS A 94 -4.91 2.33 18.93
CA CYS A 94 -3.56 2.89 18.79
C CYS A 94 -3.55 4.18 17.98
N SER A 95 -4.32 4.23 16.89
CA SER A 95 -4.46 5.44 16.08
C SER A 95 -5.06 6.59 16.87
N ARG A 96 -6.11 6.32 17.69
CA ARG A 96 -6.70 7.34 18.58
C ARG A 96 -5.73 7.81 19.65
N LEU A 97 -4.98 6.90 20.27
CA LEU A 97 -3.99 7.23 21.28
C LEU A 97 -2.89 8.16 20.75
N ALA A 98 -2.48 7.97 19.49
CA ALA A 98 -1.52 8.84 18.82
C ALA A 98 -2.07 10.26 18.61
N LEU A 99 -3.39 10.41 18.42
CA LEU A 99 -4.06 11.72 18.30
C LEU A 99 -4.26 12.42 19.65
N GLU A 100 -4.46 11.65 20.74
CA GLU A 100 -4.68 12.18 22.09
C GLU A 100 -3.40 12.54 22.83
N SER A 101 -2.25 12.00 22.41
CA SER A 101 -0.96 12.33 23.01
C SER A 101 -0.64 13.80 22.69
N PRO A 102 -0.58 14.70 23.69
CA PRO A 102 -0.20 16.08 23.44
C PRO A 102 1.19 16.03 22.79
N SER A 103 1.33 16.69 21.65
CA SER A 103 2.64 16.97 21.07
C SER A 103 3.54 17.43 22.20
N MET A 104 4.50 16.58 22.59
CA MET A 104 5.62 16.99 23.44
C MET A 104 6.37 17.98 22.57
N GLY A 105 5.96 19.25 22.69
CA GLY A 105 6.54 20.36 21.96
C GLY A 105 8.04 20.36 22.19
N ASP A 106 8.75 20.62 21.09
CA ASP A 106 10.17 20.83 21.01
C ASP A 106 10.65 21.86 22.05
N ASN A 107 10.98 21.38 23.25
CA ASN A 107 11.70 22.13 24.28
C ASN A 107 12.94 21.33 24.65
N ASN A 108 13.92 21.35 23.74
CA ASN A 108 15.32 21.14 24.06
C ASN A 108 16.14 22.22 23.34
N SER A 109 16.06 23.44 23.87
CA SER A 109 17.03 24.50 23.65
C SER A 109 17.54 24.92 25.02
N PHE A 110 18.87 24.82 25.18
CA PHE A 110 19.79 25.46 26.14
C PHE A 110 20.72 24.48 26.86
N GLY A 111 22.02 24.71 26.64
CA GLY A 111 23.11 24.04 27.29
C GLY A 111 24.45 24.33 26.61
N GLU A 112 24.78 25.61 26.44
CA GLU A 112 26.14 26.06 26.13
C GLU A 112 27.13 25.38 27.09
N THR A 113 28.16 24.74 26.54
CA THR A 113 29.31 24.32 27.34
C THR A 113 30.55 24.98 26.77
N GLU A 114 31.09 25.87 27.58
CA GLU A 114 32.26 26.69 27.36
C GLU A 114 33.51 25.84 27.07
N THR A 115 34.28 26.29 26.09
CA THR A 115 35.66 25.86 25.86
C THR A 115 36.61 26.45 26.90
N PRO A 116 37.53 25.67 27.49
CA PRO A 116 38.73 26.22 28.10
C PRO A 116 39.96 25.91 27.26
N THR A 117 40.53 26.98 26.73
CA THR A 117 41.91 27.11 26.27
C THR A 117 42.88 26.81 27.42
N LYS A 118 43.82 25.86 27.24
CA LYS A 118 45.11 25.89 27.95
C LYS A 118 46.29 25.42 27.09
N LYS A 119 47.29 26.29 27.11
CA LYS A 119 48.63 26.28 26.51
C LYS A 119 49.60 25.41 27.34
N ARG A 120 50.75 25.09 26.69
CA ARG A 120 52.03 24.55 27.22
C ARG A 120 52.04 23.04 27.50
N GLU A 121 53.09 22.26 27.22
CA GLU A 121 54.50 22.58 27.00
C GLU A 121 55.21 21.43 26.27
N SER A 122 56.24 21.78 25.52
CA SER A 122 57.21 20.89 24.86
C SER A 122 58.15 20.20 25.86
N ARG A 123 58.50 18.93 25.64
CA ARG A 123 59.83 18.39 25.99
C ARG A 123 60.18 17.09 25.24
N HIS A 124 61.38 17.13 24.66
CA HIS A 124 62.12 16.03 24.04
C HIS A 124 62.33 14.83 24.97
N THR A 125 62.33 13.61 24.40
CA THR A 125 63.45 12.67 24.62
C THR A 125 63.62 11.68 23.47
N LYS A 126 64.89 11.37 23.18
CA LYS A 126 65.43 10.56 22.09
C LYS A 126 65.37 9.05 22.40
N GLY A 127 65.28 8.26 21.32
CA GLY A 127 66.22 7.16 21.05
C GLY A 127 65.82 5.74 21.46
N SER A 128 65.83 4.81 20.49
CA SER A 128 66.67 3.60 20.50
C SER A 128 66.16 2.55 19.49
N LYS A 129 67.10 1.94 18.75
CA LYS A 129 66.93 0.85 17.76
C LYS A 129 67.04 -0.52 18.46
N SER A 130 66.33 -1.53 17.95
CA SER A 130 66.69 -2.98 17.96
C SER A 130 65.44 -3.80 17.61
N SER A 131 65.29 -4.40 16.43
CA SER A 131 65.86 -5.66 15.91
C SER A 131 65.05 -6.94 16.25
N LYS A 132 64.77 -7.70 15.18
CA LYS A 132 64.48 -9.16 15.05
C LYS A 132 63.07 -9.71 15.34
N SER A 133 62.53 -10.34 14.29
CA SER A 133 61.35 -11.24 14.14
C SER A 133 61.50 -12.56 14.93
N PRO A 134 60.62 -13.59 14.76
CA PRO A 134 59.22 -13.65 14.32
C PRO A 134 58.32 -14.47 15.30
N MET A 135 57.00 -14.23 15.36
CA MET A 135 56.08 -15.24 15.90
C MET A 135 54.78 -15.32 15.09
N ARG A 136 54.54 -16.53 14.57
CA ARG A 136 53.21 -17.05 14.20
C ARG A 136 52.29 -16.92 15.40
N ARG A 137 51.11 -16.31 15.21
CA ARG A 137 49.87 -16.74 15.86
C ARG A 137 48.68 -16.31 15.02
N THR A 138 47.96 -17.33 14.56
CA THR A 138 46.58 -17.31 14.10
C THR A 138 45.69 -16.64 15.13
N HIS A 139 44.97 -15.59 14.74
CA HIS A 139 43.66 -15.28 15.33
C HIS A 139 42.76 -14.61 14.29
N SER A 140 41.64 -15.29 14.07
CA SER A 140 40.41 -14.81 13.46
C SER A 140 39.88 -13.57 14.18
N GLY A 141 39.58 -12.52 13.41
CA GLY A 141 38.94 -11.30 13.89
C GLY A 141 38.85 -10.31 12.73
N PHE A 142 37.96 -10.58 11.78
CA PHE A 142 37.60 -9.59 10.76
C PHE A 142 36.51 -8.70 11.37
N ASP A 143 36.92 -7.50 11.75
CA ASP A 143 36.01 -6.40 12.07
C ASP A 143 35.15 -6.07 10.84
N GLN A 144 33.85 -6.31 10.96
CA GLN A 144 32.83 -5.76 10.07
C GLN A 144 32.15 -4.60 10.78
N ASP A 145 32.83 -3.46 10.85
CA ASP A 145 32.21 -2.18 11.15
C ASP A 145 32.54 -1.21 10.03
N ASN A 146 31.63 -1.11 9.05
CA ASN A 146 31.35 0.12 8.28
C ASN A 146 30.43 -0.15 7.09
N ILE A 147 29.12 -0.31 7.32
CA ILE A 147 28.07 0.15 6.39
C ILE A 147 26.84 0.58 7.21
N SER A 148 26.97 1.68 7.95
CA SER A 148 25.83 2.40 8.55
C SER A 148 25.77 3.78 7.91
N ASN A 149 25.13 3.87 6.75
CA ASN A 149 24.50 5.08 6.20
C ASN A 149 23.64 4.69 5.00
N LYS A 150 22.60 3.89 5.25
CA LYS A 150 21.48 3.78 4.33
C LYS A 150 20.43 4.79 4.79
N ARG A 151 20.35 5.92 4.09
CA ARG A 151 19.11 6.69 4.05
C ARG A 151 18.07 5.77 3.42
N ASP A 152 17.14 5.29 4.22
CA ASP A 152 15.98 4.52 3.78
C ASP A 152 15.09 5.41 2.91
N PHE A 153 15.41 5.48 1.62
CA PHE A 153 14.54 6.08 0.64
C PHE A 153 13.43 5.07 0.31
N ARG A 154 12.41 5.03 1.17
CA ARG A 154 11.13 4.38 0.85
C ARG A 154 10.57 5.06 -0.42
N PRO A 155 10.21 4.33 -1.49
CA PRO A 155 9.12 4.79 -2.35
C PRO A 155 7.88 4.96 -1.45
N PRO A 156 6.91 5.84 -1.76
CA PRO A 156 5.76 6.04 -0.89
C PRO A 156 5.07 4.70 -0.70
N SER A 157 5.29 4.10 0.47
CA SER A 157 4.36 3.13 1.05
C SER A 157 3.00 3.79 0.90
N ILE A 158 2.04 3.10 0.26
CA ILE A 158 0.59 3.39 0.28
C ILE A 158 0.36 4.29 1.47
N ILE A 159 0.11 5.58 1.22
CA ILE A 159 0.28 6.68 2.18
C ILE A 159 -0.38 6.24 3.47
N SER A 160 0.35 5.60 4.38
CA SER A 160 -0.25 5.23 5.64
C SER A 160 -0.45 6.58 6.26
N VAL A 161 -1.70 7.06 6.35
CA VAL A 161 -2.00 8.38 6.90
C VAL A 161 -1.45 8.43 8.32
N SER A 162 -0.18 8.80 8.42
CA SER A 162 0.62 8.69 9.62
C SER A 162 0.52 10.04 10.29
N GLY A 163 -0.32 10.10 11.32
CA GLY A 163 -0.04 10.93 12.49
C GLY A 163 -0.95 12.12 12.75
N SER A 164 -1.70 12.65 11.78
CA SER A 164 -2.59 13.81 12.03
C SER A 164 -4.08 13.54 11.84
N GLY A 165 -4.46 12.46 11.13
CA GLY A 165 -5.84 12.25 10.69
C GLY A 165 -6.39 13.40 9.82
N ARG A 166 -5.56 14.39 9.47
CA ARG A 166 -5.95 15.52 8.64
C ARG A 166 -5.59 15.17 7.21
N LEU A 167 -6.61 15.21 6.37
CA LEU A 167 -6.45 15.14 4.92
C LEU A 167 -5.63 16.35 4.46
N PRO A 168 -4.72 16.18 3.50
CA PRO A 168 -3.98 17.31 2.94
C PRO A 168 -4.94 18.30 2.29
N VAL A 169 -4.50 19.56 2.24
CA VAL A 169 -5.25 20.67 1.65
C VAL A 169 -5.53 20.40 0.16
N GLU A 170 -4.56 19.77 -0.51
CA GLU A 170 -4.64 19.33 -1.89
C GLU A 170 -4.11 17.90 -2.02
N PHE A 171 -4.62 17.18 -3.01
CA PHE A 171 -4.14 15.87 -3.39
C PHE A 171 -4.41 15.66 -4.88
N ASP A 172 -3.44 15.09 -5.59
CA ASP A 172 -3.58 14.70 -6.99
C ASP A 172 -2.97 13.32 -7.22
N SER A 173 -3.80 12.37 -7.65
CA SER A 173 -3.36 11.01 -7.93
C SER A 173 -2.24 10.95 -8.97
N TYR A 174 -2.22 11.86 -9.95
CA TYR A 174 -1.20 11.87 -10.99
C TYR A 174 0.14 12.45 -10.51
N GLU A 175 0.12 13.34 -9.53
CA GLU A 175 1.34 13.84 -8.89
C GLU A 175 1.91 12.81 -7.90
N GLU A 176 1.03 12.18 -7.10
CA GLU A 176 1.43 11.15 -6.13
C GLU A 176 1.93 9.86 -6.83
N TRP A 177 1.29 9.50 -7.95
CA TRP A 177 1.65 8.33 -8.73
C TRP A 177 1.94 8.69 -10.19
N PRO A 178 3.14 9.22 -10.50
CA PRO A 178 3.49 9.70 -11.84
C PRO A 178 3.46 8.63 -12.94
N TYR A 179 3.46 7.34 -12.56
CA TYR A 179 3.33 6.23 -13.50
C TYR A 179 1.87 5.96 -13.93
N LEU A 180 0.89 6.62 -13.31
CA LEU A 180 -0.49 6.59 -13.77
C LEU A 180 -0.58 7.32 -15.11
N THR A 181 -1.05 6.59 -16.11
CA THR A 181 -1.19 7.08 -17.48
C THR A 181 -2.60 6.77 -17.94
N ASP A 182 -3.26 7.72 -18.63
CA ASP A 182 -4.55 7.40 -19.24
C ASP A 182 -4.33 6.41 -20.37
N MET A 183 -4.71 5.16 -20.09
CA MET A 183 -4.52 4.03 -20.98
C MET A 183 -5.69 3.87 -21.96
N VAL A 184 -6.82 4.55 -21.71
CA VAL A 184 -7.98 4.48 -22.57
C VAL A 184 -7.96 5.70 -23.49
N LYS A 185 -7.20 5.56 -24.59
CA LYS A 185 -7.22 6.54 -25.68
C LYS A 185 -8.52 6.41 -26.46
N VAL A 186 -9.47 7.28 -26.17
CA VAL A 186 -10.72 7.38 -26.90
C VAL A 186 -10.45 8.17 -28.19
N LYS A 187 -10.09 7.49 -29.29
CA LYS A 187 -10.00 8.15 -30.61
C LYS A 187 -11.39 8.52 -31.10
N ASP A 188 -11.55 9.79 -31.46
CA ASP A 188 -12.66 10.36 -32.24
C ASP A 188 -14.05 9.85 -31.81
N MET A 189 -14.55 10.35 -30.69
CA MET A 189 -15.91 10.07 -30.24
C MET A 189 -16.75 11.33 -30.16
N GLU A 190 -17.24 11.76 -31.33
CA GLU A 190 -18.26 12.80 -31.44
C GLU A 190 -19.59 12.38 -30.78
N SER A 191 -19.81 11.08 -30.57
CA SER A 191 -20.95 10.55 -29.79
C SER A 191 -20.58 9.31 -29.00
N VAL A 192 -20.42 9.46 -27.68
CA VAL A 192 -20.35 8.34 -26.73
C VAL A 192 -21.72 8.17 -26.09
N SER A 193 -22.29 6.98 -26.15
CA SER A 193 -23.50 6.67 -25.39
C SER A 193 -23.23 6.62 -23.89
N VAL A 194 -24.27 6.78 -23.06
CA VAL A 194 -24.12 6.70 -21.59
C VAL A 194 -23.59 5.32 -21.14
N ASN A 195 -23.97 4.25 -21.84
CA ASN A 195 -23.52 2.89 -21.54
C ASN A 195 -22.03 2.69 -21.89
N GLU A 196 -21.59 3.17 -23.06
CA GLU A 196 -20.17 3.16 -23.41
C GLU A 196 -19.35 3.97 -22.42
N LEU A 197 -19.88 5.10 -21.96
CA LEU A 197 -19.24 5.93 -20.95
C LEU A 197 -19.11 5.20 -19.60
N ALA A 198 -20.15 4.50 -19.15
CA ALA A 198 -20.08 3.67 -17.96
C ALA A 198 -18.97 2.61 -18.06
N TRP A 199 -18.84 1.97 -19.22
CA TRP A 199 -17.79 1.01 -19.48
C TRP A 199 -16.40 1.65 -19.51
N ILE A 200 -16.23 2.78 -20.20
CA ILE A 200 -14.98 3.53 -20.26
C ILE A 200 -14.52 3.91 -18.85
N MET A 201 -15.40 4.48 -18.02
CA MET A 201 -15.05 4.90 -16.67
C MET A 201 -14.71 3.69 -15.78
N ALA A 202 -15.49 2.61 -15.84
CA ALA A 202 -15.20 1.38 -15.12
C ALA A 202 -13.83 0.80 -15.49
N CYS A 203 -13.52 0.70 -16.79
CA CYS A 203 -12.21 0.24 -17.23
C CYS A 203 -11.08 1.20 -16.78
N ARG A 204 -11.27 2.52 -16.90
CA ARG A 204 -10.29 3.52 -16.44
C ARG A 204 -9.99 3.39 -14.96
N VAL A 205 -11.00 3.31 -14.09
CA VAL A 205 -10.76 3.17 -12.64
C VAL A 205 -10.06 1.86 -12.31
N ILE A 206 -10.44 0.74 -12.95
CA ILE A 206 -9.80 -0.57 -12.74
C ILE A 206 -8.32 -0.48 -13.13
N ASN A 207 -8.04 0.16 -14.27
CA ASN A 207 -6.69 0.34 -14.79
C ASN A 207 -5.83 1.23 -13.88
N LEU A 208 -6.37 2.37 -13.42
CA LEU A 208 -5.65 3.30 -12.56
C LEU A 208 -5.39 2.70 -11.17
N ARG A 209 -6.41 2.10 -10.55
CA ARG A 209 -6.24 1.39 -9.27
C ARG A 209 -5.30 0.20 -9.39
N GLY A 210 -5.39 -0.56 -10.48
CA GLY A 210 -4.41 -1.61 -10.79
C GLY A 210 -2.99 -1.06 -10.88
N GLY A 211 -2.81 0.11 -11.49
CA GLY A 211 -1.54 0.84 -11.50
C GLY A 211 -1.04 1.18 -10.10
N VAL A 212 -1.88 1.76 -9.23
CA VAL A 212 -1.55 2.10 -7.84
C VAL A 212 -1.15 0.86 -7.04
N ILE A 213 -1.99 -0.18 -7.08
CA ILE A 213 -1.79 -1.47 -6.42
C ILE A 213 -0.44 -2.07 -6.83
N HIS A 214 -0.16 -2.16 -8.13
CA HIS A 214 1.10 -2.69 -8.64
C HIS A 214 2.28 -1.70 -8.58
N GLY A 215 1.99 -0.45 -8.19
CA GLY A 215 2.87 0.72 -8.20
C GLY A 215 3.72 0.88 -9.47
N GLN A 216 3.11 0.65 -10.64
CA GLN A 216 3.75 0.81 -11.94
C GLN A 216 2.72 1.07 -13.04
N ALA A 217 3.15 1.68 -14.14
CA ALA A 217 2.34 1.82 -15.34
C ALA A 217 1.93 0.43 -15.87
N ILE A 218 0.67 0.29 -16.25
CA ILE A 218 0.10 -0.99 -16.65
C ILE A 218 0.35 -1.28 -18.14
N GLY A 219 1.13 -2.32 -18.48
CA GLY A 219 1.47 -2.59 -19.88
C GLY A 219 0.31 -3.07 -20.79
N ARG A 220 -0.78 -3.61 -20.21
CA ARG A 220 -2.06 -3.86 -20.89
C ARG A 220 -3.18 -3.37 -20.00
N ALA A 221 -4.13 -2.67 -20.61
CA ALA A 221 -5.32 -2.16 -19.98
C ALA A 221 -6.51 -3.09 -20.20
N TYR A 222 -7.46 -3.08 -19.28
CA TYR A 222 -8.84 -3.46 -19.61
C TYR A 222 -9.31 -2.50 -20.70
N GLN A 223 -9.39 -3.01 -21.92
CA GLN A 223 -9.73 -2.21 -23.08
C GLN A 223 -11.24 -2.18 -23.28
N VAL A 224 -11.72 -1.01 -23.68
CA VAL A 224 -13.07 -0.86 -24.23
C VAL A 224 -13.02 -1.35 -25.67
N THR A 225 -13.36 -2.62 -25.90
CA THR A 225 -13.54 -3.10 -27.27
C THR A 225 -14.92 -2.68 -27.74
N LYS A 226 -15.02 -1.63 -28.57
CA LYS A 226 -16.27 -1.07 -29.17
C LYS A 226 -17.23 -2.11 -29.80
N LYS A 227 -16.79 -3.36 -29.97
CA LYS A 227 -17.54 -4.44 -30.65
C LYS A 227 -17.96 -5.59 -29.73
N SER A 228 -17.77 -5.47 -28.41
CA SER A 228 -18.24 -6.53 -27.52
C SER A 228 -19.77 -6.46 -27.40
N SER A 229 -20.47 -7.50 -27.84
CA SER A 229 -21.89 -7.70 -27.56
C SER A 229 -22.22 -7.69 -26.06
N ASP A 230 -21.21 -7.78 -25.20
CA ASP A 230 -21.37 -7.70 -23.74
C ASP A 230 -21.47 -6.25 -23.22
N LEU A 231 -21.04 -5.25 -24.00
CA LEU A 231 -21.23 -3.84 -23.68
C LEU A 231 -22.71 -3.48 -23.58
N GLU A 232 -23.52 -3.99 -24.52
CA GLU A 232 -24.96 -3.70 -24.60
C GLU A 232 -25.73 -4.21 -23.37
N LYS A 233 -25.17 -5.19 -22.65
CA LYS A 233 -25.78 -5.78 -21.46
C LYS A 233 -25.51 -4.98 -20.18
N CYS A 234 -24.55 -4.06 -20.21
CA CYS A 234 -24.14 -3.28 -19.03
C CYS A 234 -24.62 -1.83 -19.16
N ASP A 235 -25.67 -1.48 -18.42
CA ASP A 235 -26.31 -0.17 -18.42
C ASP A 235 -25.74 0.81 -17.37
N SER A 236 -24.81 0.36 -16.54
CA SER A 236 -24.31 1.11 -15.39
C SER A 236 -22.89 0.71 -15.03
N VAL A 237 -22.16 1.62 -14.38
CA VAL A 237 -20.78 1.37 -13.90
C VAL A 237 -20.74 0.15 -12.98
N ASP A 238 -21.71 0.02 -12.06
CA ASP A 238 -21.80 -1.12 -11.14
C ASP A 238 -22.00 -2.45 -11.91
N ALA A 239 -22.83 -2.47 -12.96
CA ALA A 239 -22.99 -3.65 -13.80
C ALA A 239 -21.69 -4.04 -14.53
N VAL A 240 -20.96 -3.05 -15.06
CA VAL A 240 -19.64 -3.29 -15.70
C VAL A 240 -18.63 -3.83 -14.69
N LEU A 241 -18.55 -3.23 -13.50
CA LEU A 241 -17.66 -3.70 -12.44
C LEU A 241 -17.98 -5.15 -12.07
N ARG A 242 -19.26 -5.49 -11.89
CA ARG A 242 -19.69 -6.88 -11.61
C ARG A 242 -19.38 -7.84 -12.75
N HIS A 243 -19.48 -7.39 -14.01
CA HIS A 243 -19.10 -8.19 -15.17
C HIS A 243 -17.62 -8.60 -15.11
N PHE A 244 -16.75 -7.71 -14.66
CA PHE A 244 -15.34 -8.02 -14.40
C PHE A 244 -15.08 -8.74 -13.06
N GLY A 245 -16.14 -9.14 -12.34
CA GLY A 245 -16.07 -9.83 -11.06
C GLY A 245 -15.96 -8.91 -9.83
N PHE A 246 -15.93 -7.59 -10.01
CA PHE A 246 -15.85 -6.64 -8.91
C PHE A 246 -17.22 -6.45 -8.24
N VAL A 247 -17.27 -6.71 -6.93
CA VAL A 247 -18.44 -6.39 -6.10
C VAL A 247 -18.10 -5.19 -5.23
N CYS A 248 -18.56 -4.01 -5.62
CA CYS A 248 -18.44 -2.80 -4.80
C CYS A 248 -19.30 -2.95 -3.54
N ARG A 249 -18.67 -3.28 -2.41
CA ARG A 249 -19.36 -3.59 -1.16
C ARG A 249 -19.96 -2.37 -0.47
N SER A 250 -19.50 -1.17 -0.78
CA SER A 250 -19.95 0.08 -0.15
C SER A 250 -19.91 1.23 -1.14
N LYS A 251 -21.04 1.95 -1.24
CA LYS A 251 -21.04 3.30 -1.83
C LYS A 251 -20.38 4.24 -0.81
N LEU A 252 -19.36 4.97 -1.25
CA LEU A 252 -18.75 5.99 -0.42
C LEU A 252 -19.68 7.20 -0.42
N SER A 253 -20.19 7.58 0.76
CA SER A 253 -21.18 8.64 0.90
C SER A 253 -20.68 9.86 1.67
N ARG A 254 -19.54 9.75 2.37
CA ARG A 254 -18.92 10.86 3.10
C ARG A 254 -17.73 11.35 2.30
N VAL A 255 -17.57 12.68 2.19
CA VAL A 255 -16.46 13.31 1.48
C VAL A 255 -15.11 12.84 2.03
N GLN A 256 -14.99 12.72 3.36
CA GLN A 256 -13.77 12.24 3.99
C GLN A 256 -13.44 10.80 3.58
N ASP A 257 -14.43 9.91 3.53
CA ASP A 257 -14.22 8.51 3.13
C ASP A 257 -13.79 8.43 1.65
N ILE A 258 -14.36 9.28 0.78
CA ILE A 258 -13.95 9.40 -0.63
C ILE A 258 -12.49 9.83 -0.73
N LYS A 259 -12.09 10.85 0.04
CA LYS A 259 -10.71 11.36 0.03
C LYS A 259 -9.70 10.34 0.54
N TYR A 260 -10.03 9.63 1.63
CA TYR A 260 -9.19 8.54 2.13
C TYR A 260 -9.06 7.41 1.11
N GLU A 261 -10.17 7.02 0.47
CA GLU A 261 -10.12 6.01 -0.58
C GLU A 261 -9.20 6.44 -1.73
N ILE A 262 -9.31 7.70 -2.18
CA ILE A 262 -8.47 8.24 -3.25
C ILE A 262 -6.98 8.22 -2.86
N MET A 263 -6.63 8.63 -1.64
CA MET A 263 -5.24 8.65 -1.16
C MET A 263 -4.61 7.27 -0.98
N GLU A 264 -5.38 6.32 -0.45
CA GLU A 264 -4.85 5.01 -0.08
C GLU A 264 -4.90 4.03 -1.26
N HIS A 265 -5.94 4.13 -2.08
CA HIS A 265 -6.27 3.09 -3.07
C HIS A 265 -6.37 3.60 -4.51
N GLY A 266 -6.24 4.92 -4.72
CA GLY A 266 -6.30 5.55 -6.03
C GLY A 266 -7.70 6.01 -6.44
N PRO A 267 -7.84 6.48 -7.70
CA PRO A 267 -9.07 7.12 -8.18
C PRO A 267 -10.35 6.31 -7.97
N VAL A 268 -11.48 7.02 -7.86
CA VAL A 268 -12.82 6.45 -7.68
C VAL A 268 -13.80 7.00 -8.73
N ILE A 269 -14.96 6.36 -8.91
CA ILE A 269 -15.96 6.81 -9.89
C ILE A 269 -17.15 7.44 -9.17
N SER A 270 -17.47 8.68 -9.52
CA SER A 270 -18.79 9.25 -9.27
C SER A 270 -19.77 8.79 -10.33
N THR A 271 -20.97 8.34 -9.93
CA THR A 271 -22.07 7.98 -10.83
C THR A 271 -23.28 8.91 -10.69
N SER A 272 -23.11 10.04 -10.00
CA SER A 272 -24.18 11.00 -9.70
C SER A 272 -23.99 12.37 -10.35
N PHE A 273 -22.97 12.52 -11.20
CA PHE A 273 -22.71 13.79 -11.86
C PHE A 273 -23.73 14.07 -12.96
N GLU A 274 -24.40 15.22 -12.88
CA GLU A 274 -25.31 15.73 -13.90
C GLU A 274 -24.75 17.04 -14.46
N LEU A 275 -24.41 17.09 -15.75
CA LEU A 275 -23.84 18.29 -16.35
C LEU A 275 -24.93 19.33 -16.65
N HIS A 276 -24.97 20.44 -15.91
CA HIS A 276 -25.90 21.53 -16.22
C HIS A 276 -25.51 22.29 -17.49
N LYS A 277 -26.53 22.70 -18.26
CA LYS A 277 -26.37 23.48 -19.49
C LYS A 277 -25.58 24.77 -19.29
N ALA A 278 -25.78 25.47 -18.17
CA ALA A 278 -25.06 26.70 -17.86
C ALA A 278 -23.55 26.47 -17.79
N PHE A 279 -23.12 25.45 -17.04
CA PHE A 279 -21.71 25.08 -16.91
C PHE A 279 -21.10 24.67 -18.25
N TYR A 280 -21.83 23.86 -19.03
CA TYR A 280 -21.39 23.45 -20.37
C TYR A 280 -21.19 24.63 -21.33
N GLN A 281 -21.97 25.71 -21.19
CA GLN A 281 -21.86 26.89 -22.06
C GLN A 281 -20.81 27.91 -21.59
N SER A 282 -20.48 27.91 -20.30
CA SER A 282 -19.65 28.95 -19.69
C SER A 282 -18.24 28.49 -19.30
N SER A 283 -17.96 27.18 -19.33
CA SER A 283 -16.71 26.61 -18.85
C SER A 283 -15.79 26.21 -20.00
N ASP A 284 -14.49 26.50 -19.85
CA ASP A 284 -13.44 25.98 -20.73
C ASP A 284 -13.35 24.44 -20.67
N ALA A 285 -13.88 23.81 -19.62
CA ALA A 285 -13.98 22.36 -19.49
C ALA A 285 -15.10 21.74 -20.33
N SER A 286 -15.89 22.53 -21.07
CA SER A 286 -16.97 22.06 -21.95
C SER A 286 -16.47 21.08 -23.02
N SER A 287 -15.24 21.26 -23.49
CA SER A 287 -14.55 20.38 -24.44
C SER A 287 -14.26 18.97 -23.90
N ASN A 288 -14.46 18.73 -22.60
CA ASN A 288 -14.31 17.41 -21.98
C ASN A 288 -15.60 16.57 -22.01
N PHE A 289 -16.71 17.15 -22.51
CA PHE A 289 -18.03 16.55 -22.54
C PHE A 289 -18.64 16.55 -23.95
N SER A 290 -19.30 15.43 -24.30
CA SER A 290 -20.19 15.37 -25.45
C SER A 290 -21.48 16.16 -25.18
N PRO A 291 -22.03 16.87 -26.19
CA PRO A 291 -23.32 17.56 -26.07
C PRO A 291 -24.47 16.66 -25.55
N ASN A 292 -24.41 15.36 -25.83
CA ASN A 292 -25.42 14.39 -25.41
C ASN A 292 -25.41 14.11 -23.90
N GLN A 293 -24.42 14.60 -23.16
CA GLN A 293 -24.29 14.44 -21.70
C GLN A 293 -24.94 15.59 -20.92
N VAL A 294 -25.29 16.69 -21.59
CA VAL A 294 -25.92 17.85 -20.96
C VAL A 294 -27.29 17.47 -20.40
N SER A 295 -27.55 17.85 -19.15
CA SER A 295 -28.76 17.53 -18.38
C SER A 295 -29.02 16.02 -18.24
N ARG A 296 -27.95 15.22 -18.27
CA ARG A 296 -28.01 13.77 -18.02
C ARG A 296 -27.01 13.37 -16.96
N ILE A 297 -27.40 12.41 -16.12
CA ILE A 297 -26.51 11.78 -15.17
C ILE A 297 -25.53 10.89 -15.92
N HIS A 298 -24.24 11.01 -15.62
CA HIS A 298 -23.21 10.18 -16.20
C HIS A 298 -22.00 10.06 -15.26
N PRO A 299 -21.15 9.03 -15.46
CA PRO A 299 -20.03 8.84 -14.56
C PRO A 299 -18.85 9.76 -14.86
N LEU A 300 -18.14 10.12 -13.79
CA LEU A 300 -16.87 10.86 -13.81
C LEU A 300 -15.87 10.18 -12.88
N LEU A 301 -14.59 10.32 -13.20
CA LEU A 301 -13.52 9.85 -12.31
C LEU A 301 -13.12 10.98 -11.35
N LEU A 302 -13.05 10.68 -10.06
CA LEU A 302 -12.47 11.57 -9.05
C LEU A 302 -11.02 11.15 -8.82
N VAL A 303 -10.08 12.07 -9.06
CA VAL A 303 -8.64 11.80 -9.01
C VAL A 303 -7.92 12.61 -7.93
N GLY A 304 -8.60 13.56 -7.31
CA GLY A 304 -7.98 14.42 -6.30
C GLY A 304 -8.88 15.55 -5.85
N TRP A 305 -8.32 16.49 -5.11
CA TRP A 305 -8.98 17.73 -4.68
C TRP A 305 -7.96 18.83 -4.44
N THR A 306 -8.46 20.05 -4.37
CA THR A 306 -7.70 21.21 -3.88
C THR A 306 -8.62 22.11 -3.05
N MET A 307 -8.03 22.91 -2.17
CA MET A 307 -8.75 23.93 -1.40
C MET A 307 -8.34 25.30 -1.90
N THR A 308 -9.30 26.08 -2.36
CA THR A 308 -9.10 27.47 -2.77
C THR A 308 -9.67 28.43 -1.73
N SER A 309 -9.47 29.74 -1.92
CA SER A 309 -10.13 30.76 -1.11
C SER A 309 -11.66 30.75 -1.22
N GLN A 310 -12.20 30.18 -2.30
CA GLN A 310 -13.65 30.08 -2.55
C GLN A 310 -14.26 28.77 -2.02
N GLY A 311 -13.41 27.84 -1.59
CA GLY A 311 -13.82 26.54 -1.08
C GLY A 311 -13.11 25.38 -1.76
N GLU A 312 -13.59 24.19 -1.45
CA GLU A 312 -13.01 22.94 -1.90
C GLU A 312 -13.44 22.61 -3.33
N LEU A 313 -12.49 22.21 -4.17
CA LEU A 313 -12.72 21.77 -5.53
C LEU A 313 -12.30 20.30 -5.68
N TRP A 314 -13.11 19.50 -6.37
CA TRP A 314 -12.74 18.16 -6.82
C TRP A 314 -11.93 18.25 -8.11
N LYS A 315 -10.79 17.55 -8.17
CA LYS A 315 -10.10 17.26 -9.42
C LYS A 315 -10.74 16.03 -10.04
N VAL A 316 -11.28 16.20 -11.25
CA VAL A 316 -12.04 15.16 -11.94
C VAL A 316 -11.50 14.94 -13.35
N GLN A 317 -11.74 13.74 -13.89
CA GLN A 317 -11.45 13.41 -15.27
C GLN A 317 -12.73 12.90 -15.95
N ALA A 318 -13.03 13.47 -17.12
CA ALA A 318 -14.16 13.09 -17.97
C ALA A 318 -13.68 12.28 -19.19
N LEU A 319 -14.35 12.40 -20.33
CA LEU A 319 -14.21 11.51 -21.49
C LEU A 319 -12.99 11.79 -22.37
N GLN A 320 -12.82 13.04 -22.79
CA GLN A 320 -12.21 13.36 -24.10
C GLN A 320 -10.69 13.54 -24.11
N SER A 321 -10.10 14.11 -23.05
CA SER A 321 -8.72 14.60 -23.10
C SER A 321 -7.73 13.78 -22.29
N GLY A 322 -8.23 12.99 -21.32
CA GLY A 322 -7.39 12.49 -20.23
C GLY A 322 -6.91 13.61 -19.30
N GLU A 323 -7.24 14.87 -19.60
CA GLU A 323 -6.91 16.02 -18.77
C GLU A 323 -7.88 16.09 -17.60
N THR A 324 -7.33 16.52 -16.47
CA THR A 324 -8.08 16.76 -15.25
C THR A 324 -8.56 18.19 -15.23
N PHE A 325 -9.75 18.42 -14.70
CA PHE A 325 -10.28 19.77 -14.44
C PHE A 325 -10.96 19.81 -13.08
N GLU A 326 -11.30 21.01 -12.64
CA GLU A 326 -11.80 21.25 -11.28
C GLU A 326 -13.29 21.55 -11.27
N ILE A 327 -13.99 21.00 -10.28
CA ILE A 327 -15.41 21.24 -10.03
C ILE A 327 -15.61 21.61 -8.56
N GLY A 328 -16.36 22.68 -8.28
CA GLY A 328 -16.67 23.08 -6.91
C GLY A 328 -17.41 22.01 -6.12
N THR A 329 -16.99 21.78 -4.88
CA THR A 329 -17.70 20.87 -3.97
C THR A 329 -19.10 21.40 -3.68
N GLY A 330 -20.09 20.51 -3.70
CA GLY A 330 -21.50 20.89 -3.60
C GLY A 330 -22.15 21.31 -4.92
N GLN A 331 -21.35 21.48 -5.98
CA GLN A 331 -21.87 21.56 -7.35
C GLN A 331 -22.08 20.14 -7.89
N PHE A 332 -23.16 19.94 -8.65
CA PHE A 332 -23.45 18.71 -9.41
C PHE A 332 -23.53 17.39 -8.61
N ASN A 333 -23.62 17.43 -7.28
CA ASN A 333 -23.76 16.26 -6.40
C ASN A 333 -22.74 15.13 -6.67
N VAL A 334 -21.49 15.49 -7.01
CA VAL A 334 -20.46 14.52 -7.45
C VAL A 334 -20.11 13.48 -6.37
N SER A 335 -20.35 13.79 -5.09
CA SER A 335 -20.10 12.90 -3.96
C SER A 335 -21.30 12.04 -3.52
N ALA A 336 -22.46 12.17 -4.18
CA ALA A 336 -23.69 11.50 -3.72
C ALA A 336 -23.71 9.98 -3.98
N SER A 337 -23.08 9.52 -5.07
CA SER A 337 -22.95 8.09 -5.37
C SER A 337 -21.57 7.81 -5.94
N VAL A 338 -20.63 7.43 -5.07
CA VAL A 338 -19.26 7.10 -5.45
C VAL A 338 -18.99 5.60 -5.29
N LEU A 339 -18.42 5.01 -6.34
CA LEU A 339 -18.05 3.62 -6.45
C LEU A 339 -16.52 3.47 -6.46
N ALA A 340 -16.06 2.45 -5.75
CA ALA A 340 -14.67 2.12 -5.55
C ALA A 340 -14.50 0.61 -5.78
N PRO A 341 -13.84 0.16 -6.87
CA PRO A 341 -13.56 -1.27 -7.07
C PRO A 341 -12.66 -1.81 -5.97
N PRO A 342 -12.97 -2.96 -5.33
CA PRO A 342 -12.19 -3.45 -4.21
C PRO A 342 -10.79 -3.95 -4.62
N ASP A 343 -9.78 -3.57 -3.85
CA ASP A 343 -8.38 -3.96 -4.05
C ASP A 343 -8.18 -5.48 -4.06
N ALA A 344 -8.88 -6.22 -3.19
CA ALA A 344 -8.68 -7.67 -3.04
C ALA A 344 -8.81 -8.46 -4.36
N ILE A 345 -9.61 -7.96 -5.30
CA ILE A 345 -9.76 -8.60 -6.61
C ILE A 345 -8.62 -8.17 -7.54
N LEU A 346 -8.25 -6.89 -7.53
CA LEU A 346 -7.09 -6.38 -8.28
C LEU A 346 -5.77 -7.01 -7.82
N GLU A 347 -5.68 -7.43 -6.55
CA GLU A 347 -4.55 -8.17 -5.97
C GLU A 347 -4.44 -9.62 -6.47
N THR A 348 -5.58 -10.22 -6.85
CA THR A 348 -5.67 -11.66 -7.16
C THR A 348 -5.82 -11.95 -8.66
N ILE A 349 -6.20 -10.95 -9.46
CA ILE A 349 -6.26 -11.11 -10.91
C ILE A 349 -4.84 -10.99 -11.49
N PRO A 350 -4.37 -11.97 -12.29
CA PRO A 350 -3.05 -11.92 -12.90
C PRO A 350 -2.95 -10.78 -13.89
N TRP A 351 -2.14 -9.76 -13.57
CA TRP A 351 -2.03 -8.59 -14.44
C TRP A 351 -1.34 -8.92 -15.77
N GLN A 352 -2.01 -8.58 -16.88
CA GLN A 352 -1.60 -8.97 -18.24
C GLN A 352 -0.54 -8.03 -18.84
N SER A 353 0.47 -7.53 -18.12
CA SER A 353 1.55 -6.76 -18.78
C SER A 353 2.21 -7.53 -19.94
N SER A 354 2.43 -6.89 -21.09
CA SER A 354 3.32 -7.45 -22.11
C SER A 354 4.76 -7.40 -21.60
N GLY A 355 5.27 -8.49 -21.04
CA GLY A 355 6.65 -8.55 -20.60
C GLY A 355 7.08 -9.96 -20.24
N PRO A 356 8.39 -10.25 -20.27
CA PRO A 356 8.91 -11.49 -19.75
C PRO A 356 8.62 -11.55 -18.25
N TYR A 357 8.01 -12.65 -17.81
CA TYR A 357 7.58 -12.84 -16.44
C TYR A 357 8.35 -13.95 -15.73
N LEU A 358 8.91 -13.61 -14.58
CA LEU A 358 9.55 -14.57 -13.68
C LEU A 358 8.58 -14.92 -12.55
N ASP A 359 7.90 -16.05 -12.71
CA ASP A 359 6.93 -16.56 -11.73
C ASP A 359 7.66 -17.35 -10.63
N LEU A 360 7.72 -16.80 -9.41
CA LEU A 360 8.42 -17.37 -8.27
C LEU A 360 7.45 -17.77 -7.16
N ASN A 361 7.76 -18.84 -6.43
CA ASN A 361 6.97 -19.23 -5.26
C ASN A 361 7.37 -18.38 -4.04
N MET A 362 6.83 -17.16 -3.95
CA MET A 362 7.24 -16.15 -2.97
C MET A 362 7.01 -16.55 -1.50
N PRO A 363 5.91 -17.25 -1.11
CA PRO A 363 5.73 -17.76 0.26
C PRO A 363 6.85 -18.68 0.75
N SER A 364 7.60 -19.29 -0.17
CA SER A 364 8.67 -20.23 0.12
C SER A 364 10.08 -19.65 0.02
N VAL A 365 10.24 -18.38 -0.37
CA VAL A 365 11.55 -17.73 -0.37
C VAL A 365 11.89 -17.30 1.06
N VAL A 366 12.67 -18.14 1.74
CA VAL A 366 13.13 -17.93 3.12
C VAL A 366 13.77 -16.54 3.25
N GLY A 367 13.24 -15.71 4.14
CA GLY A 367 13.81 -14.40 4.51
C GLY A 367 13.21 -13.19 3.79
N LEU A 368 12.30 -13.36 2.83
CA LEU A 368 11.53 -12.23 2.28
C LEU A 368 10.28 -11.99 3.14
N SER A 369 10.15 -10.78 3.67
CA SER A 369 8.90 -10.33 4.29
C SER A 369 7.80 -10.23 3.23
N LYS A 370 6.55 -10.10 3.68
CA LYS A 370 5.40 -9.74 2.80
C LYS A 370 5.60 -8.39 2.07
N ASP A 371 6.67 -7.67 2.40
CA ASP A 371 7.00 -6.32 1.94
C ASP A 371 8.18 -6.34 0.95
N TRP A 372 8.47 -7.49 0.33
CA TRP A 372 9.42 -7.57 -0.79
C TRP A 372 9.10 -6.57 -1.92
N ARG A 373 7.83 -6.15 -1.97
CA ARG A 373 7.25 -5.13 -2.86
C ARG A 373 7.92 -3.77 -2.73
N ASP A 374 8.49 -3.46 -1.57
CA ASP A 374 9.09 -2.17 -1.25
C ASP A 374 10.62 -2.21 -1.35
N LEU A 375 11.18 -3.38 -1.69
CA LEU A 375 12.61 -3.56 -1.81
C LEU A 375 13.10 -3.02 -3.15
N ARG A 376 13.77 -1.87 -3.12
CA ARG A 376 14.55 -1.33 -4.25
C ARG A 376 15.59 -2.32 -4.75
N HIS A 377 16.17 -3.07 -3.82
CA HIS A 377 17.14 -4.12 -4.11
C HIS A 377 16.71 -5.39 -3.41
N MET A 378 16.58 -6.45 -4.18
CA MET A 378 16.18 -7.75 -3.66
C MET A 378 17.18 -8.79 -4.13
N SER A 379 17.45 -9.77 -3.28
CA SER A 379 18.23 -10.94 -3.65
C SER A 379 17.41 -12.19 -3.39
N ILE A 380 17.28 -13.03 -4.41
CA ILE A 380 16.35 -14.15 -4.42
C ILE A 380 17.11 -15.42 -4.76
N SER A 381 16.86 -16.47 -3.99
CA SER A 381 17.34 -17.82 -4.33
C SER A 381 16.34 -18.52 -5.23
N ILE A 382 16.77 -18.89 -6.44
CA ILE A 382 15.98 -19.62 -7.44
C ILE A 382 16.60 -20.99 -7.74
N SER A 383 15.77 -21.95 -8.12
CA SER A 383 16.21 -23.28 -8.58
C SER A 383 16.86 -23.22 -9.96
N ALA A 384 17.62 -24.25 -10.33
CA ALA A 384 18.21 -24.35 -11.68
C ALA A 384 17.15 -24.32 -12.80
N LYS A 385 15.97 -24.90 -12.57
CA LYS A 385 14.85 -24.88 -13.52
C LYS A 385 14.26 -23.47 -13.70
N GLU A 386 14.11 -22.74 -12.60
CA GLU A 386 13.68 -21.33 -12.64
C GLU A 386 14.74 -20.46 -13.32
N LEU A 387 16.03 -20.75 -13.08
CA LEU A 387 17.12 -20.05 -13.76
C LEU A 387 17.10 -20.27 -15.28
N GLU A 388 16.88 -21.50 -15.74
CA GLU A 388 16.81 -21.79 -17.18
C GLU A 388 15.63 -21.06 -17.83
N THR A 389 14.48 -21.03 -17.15
CA THR A 389 13.31 -20.27 -17.58
C THR A 389 13.63 -18.78 -17.65
N PHE A 390 14.30 -18.26 -16.62
CA PHE A 390 14.73 -16.86 -16.54
C PHE A 390 15.74 -16.50 -17.64
N SER A 391 16.68 -17.38 -17.98
CA SER A 391 17.64 -17.14 -19.07
C SER A 391 16.95 -17.03 -20.43
N LYS A 392 15.89 -17.82 -20.68
CA LYS A 392 15.13 -17.78 -21.94
C LYS A 392 14.36 -16.48 -22.13
N MET A 393 14.08 -15.79 -21.03
CA MET A 393 13.37 -14.51 -21.01
C MET A 393 14.26 -13.30 -21.28
N LEU A 394 15.58 -13.44 -21.14
CA LEU A 394 16.54 -12.36 -21.25
C LEU A 394 17.22 -12.40 -22.62
N GLU A 395 17.17 -11.28 -23.34
CA GLU A 395 17.71 -11.18 -24.68
C GLU A 395 19.24 -11.10 -24.60
N GLY A 396 19.94 -12.02 -25.26
CA GLY A 396 21.40 -12.10 -25.21
C GLY A 396 21.98 -12.65 -23.88
N GLY A 397 21.14 -13.21 -23.01
CA GLY A 397 21.55 -13.84 -21.75
C GLY A 397 21.85 -12.85 -20.61
N PHE A 398 22.31 -13.38 -19.47
CA PHE A 398 22.42 -12.60 -18.23
C PHE A 398 23.36 -11.38 -18.32
N GLN A 399 24.52 -11.53 -18.95
CA GLN A 399 25.48 -10.42 -19.07
C GLN A 399 24.95 -9.29 -19.94
N ALA A 400 24.29 -9.61 -21.05
CA ALA A 400 23.65 -8.62 -21.91
C ALA A 400 22.49 -7.91 -21.18
N ALA A 401 21.66 -8.67 -20.46
CA ALA A 401 20.56 -8.12 -19.66
C ALA A 401 21.05 -7.19 -18.54
N ILE A 402 22.13 -7.55 -17.82
CA ILE A 402 22.73 -6.69 -16.79
C ILE A 402 23.26 -5.40 -17.41
N LYS A 403 24.03 -5.51 -18.51
CA LYS A 403 24.64 -4.35 -19.17
C LYS A 403 23.59 -3.39 -19.77
N SER A 404 22.54 -3.94 -20.38
CA SER A 404 21.45 -3.16 -20.99
C SER A 404 20.40 -2.70 -19.97
N LYS A 405 20.51 -3.12 -18.70
CA LYS A 405 19.46 -2.95 -17.68
C LYS A 405 18.10 -3.44 -18.21
N GLN A 406 18.07 -4.58 -18.90
CA GLN A 406 16.84 -5.15 -19.43
C GLN A 406 15.83 -5.35 -18.29
N SER A 407 14.62 -4.83 -18.49
CA SER A 407 13.57 -4.91 -17.50
C SER A 407 12.73 -6.18 -17.66
N PHE A 408 12.34 -6.78 -16.55
CA PHE A 408 11.44 -7.94 -16.50
C PHE A 408 10.56 -7.85 -15.26
N VAL A 409 9.52 -8.67 -15.20
CA VAL A 409 8.52 -8.59 -14.13
C VAL A 409 8.61 -9.84 -13.24
N ILE A 410 8.81 -9.64 -11.94
CA ILE A 410 8.74 -10.72 -10.94
C ILE A 410 7.31 -10.81 -10.43
N ARG A 411 6.77 -12.03 -10.37
CA ARG A 411 5.40 -12.33 -9.93
C ARG A 411 5.39 -13.49 -8.96
N ASP A 412 4.38 -13.51 -8.08
CA ASP A 412 4.06 -14.73 -7.37
C ASP A 412 3.51 -15.79 -8.33
N LYS A 413 3.94 -17.04 -8.17
CA LYS A 413 3.57 -18.17 -9.02
C LYS A 413 2.09 -18.54 -8.94
N HIS A 414 1.45 -18.26 -7.81
CA HIS A 414 0.00 -18.39 -7.66
C HIS A 414 -0.76 -17.16 -8.15
N LYS A 415 -0.05 -16.11 -8.59
CA LYS A 415 -0.59 -14.84 -9.07
C LYS A 415 -1.45 -14.14 -8.00
N LEU A 416 -1.20 -14.49 -6.73
CA LEU A 416 -1.91 -13.98 -5.56
C LEU A 416 -1.28 -12.69 -5.00
N ALA A 417 -0.25 -12.17 -5.67
CA ALA A 417 0.47 -10.99 -5.24
C ALA A 417 0.92 -10.14 -6.43
N TYR A 418 1.01 -8.85 -6.13
CA TYR A 418 1.54 -7.76 -6.94
C TYR A 418 2.77 -8.16 -7.75
N SER A 419 2.77 -7.81 -9.04
CA SER A 419 3.95 -7.90 -9.88
C SER A 419 4.79 -6.64 -9.79
N ARG A 420 6.12 -6.76 -9.81
CA ARG A 420 7.04 -5.61 -9.80
C ARG A 420 8.09 -5.74 -10.90
N ARG A 421 8.40 -4.61 -11.54
CA ARG A 421 9.42 -4.56 -12.60
C ARG A 421 10.80 -4.34 -12.00
N TYR A 422 11.72 -5.21 -12.38
CA TYR A 422 13.11 -5.19 -11.95
C TYR A 422 14.07 -5.23 -13.14
N THR A 423 15.32 -4.90 -12.87
CA THR A 423 16.49 -5.10 -13.72
C THR A 423 17.44 -6.05 -13.00
N LEU A 424 18.11 -6.92 -13.77
CA LEU A 424 19.06 -7.86 -13.22
C LEU A 424 20.36 -7.11 -12.89
N ARG A 425 20.87 -7.26 -11.67
CA ARG A 425 22.17 -6.70 -11.27
C ARG A 425 23.27 -7.75 -11.30
N GLU A 426 22.96 -8.92 -10.77
CA GLU A 426 23.96 -9.94 -10.55
C GLU A 426 23.29 -11.31 -10.52
N ILE A 427 24.05 -12.30 -10.97
CA ILE A 427 23.76 -13.71 -10.77
C ILE A 427 24.98 -14.38 -10.17
N ALA A 428 24.77 -15.13 -9.09
CA ALA A 428 25.80 -15.87 -8.39
C ALA A 428 25.32 -17.29 -8.05
N THR A 429 26.25 -18.22 -7.91
CA THR A 429 25.94 -19.51 -7.28
C THR A 429 25.67 -19.28 -5.79
N GLY A 430 24.48 -19.68 -5.34
CA GLY A 430 24.10 -19.64 -3.93
C GLY A 430 24.41 -20.95 -3.22
N ASP A 431 24.03 -21.02 -1.94
CA ASP A 431 24.20 -22.23 -1.15
C ASP A 431 23.25 -23.35 -1.59
N SER A 432 23.65 -24.60 -1.33
CA SER A 432 22.80 -25.79 -1.51
C SER A 432 22.29 -26.01 -2.95
N GLY A 433 23.10 -25.65 -3.96
CA GLY A 433 22.77 -25.88 -5.38
C GLY A 433 21.69 -24.96 -5.94
N LYS A 434 21.33 -23.88 -5.22
CA LYS A 434 20.46 -22.82 -5.72
C LYS A 434 21.28 -21.69 -6.34
N TRP A 435 20.64 -20.92 -7.20
CA TRP A 435 21.20 -19.71 -7.77
C TRP A 435 20.67 -18.50 -7.04
N LYS A 436 21.52 -17.49 -6.85
CA LYS A 436 21.13 -16.22 -6.24
C LYS A 436 21.09 -15.17 -7.33
N ILE A 437 19.92 -14.59 -7.56
CA ILE A 437 19.77 -13.42 -8.43
C ILE A 437 19.63 -12.18 -7.56
N SER A 438 20.40 -11.15 -7.87
CA SER A 438 20.24 -9.82 -7.26
C SER A 438 19.61 -8.89 -8.29
N VAL A 439 18.54 -8.22 -7.89
CA VAL A 439 17.73 -7.40 -8.77
C VAL A 439 17.55 -6.00 -8.20
N SER A 440 17.37 -5.02 -9.08
CA SER A 440 17.03 -3.64 -8.74
C SER A 440 15.68 -3.26 -9.31
N GLN A 441 14.85 -2.54 -8.57
CA GLN A 441 13.63 -1.97 -9.12
C GLN A 441 13.97 -1.17 -10.38
N ALA A 442 13.24 -1.41 -11.47
CA ALA A 442 13.46 -0.66 -12.70
C ALA A 442 13.04 0.80 -12.48
N GLU A 443 13.87 1.74 -12.92
CA GLU A 443 13.49 3.15 -13.00
C GLU A 443 12.41 3.28 -14.08
N SER A 444 11.29 3.92 -13.72
CA SER A 444 10.13 4.14 -14.59
C SER A 444 10.37 5.20 -15.64
#